data_AF-A0A7V5LUV2-F1
#
_entry.id   AF-A0A7V5LUV2-F1
#
_cell.length_a   1.000
_cell.length_b   1.000
_cell.length_c   1.000
_cell.angle_alpha   90.00
_cell.angle_beta   90.00
_cell.angle_gamma   90.00
#
_symmetry.space_group_name_H-M   'P 1'
#
loop_
_entity.id
_entity.type
_entity.pdbx_description
1 polymer ?
#
loop_
_entity_poly.entity_id
_entity_poly.type
_entity_poly.pdbx_seq_one_letter_code
_entity_poly.pdbx_strand_id
1 'polypeptide(L)'
;GVLYLKLREETELSLTEQEAISVLVRSISLALSNLNLIKDLDKALTSLKKTYTETIKILAETLDKREHETRNHSQRVALLAVRIGMELNLHQNELVELYWGGLLHDIGKIAIPDAILLKTEKLTPTEWRIMRRHVEYGYEIVKHLEFLGKGREVVRYHHERWDGTGYPEGLKDGNIPLLARIFAVADAYDAMISDRPYKKARSHEEAVEELKKNSGTQFDPMVINAFLKISKRELEEIRTKLEVKNMPEMKLFD
;
A
#
# COMPACT_ATOMS: atom_id res chain seq x y z
N GLY A 1 0.35 43.20 -11.92
CA GLY A 1 -0.91 43.95 -11.78
C GLY A 1 -0.61 45.42 -11.59
N VAL A 2 -1.62 46.28 -11.62
CA VAL A 2 -1.47 47.73 -11.35
C VAL A 2 -2.29 48.09 -10.12
N LEU A 3 -1.71 48.82 -9.17
CA LEU A 3 -2.46 49.39 -8.05
C LEU A 3 -2.94 50.78 -8.44
N TYR A 4 -4.26 50.96 -8.52
CA TYR A 4 -4.88 52.26 -8.76
C TYR A 4 -5.31 52.88 -7.43
N LEU A 5 -4.95 54.15 -7.21
CA LEU A 5 -5.32 54.91 -6.02
C LEU A 5 -6.18 56.09 -6.44
N LYS A 6 -7.35 56.25 -5.81
CA LYS A 6 -8.23 57.40 -5.98
C LYS A 6 -8.22 58.24 -4.70
N LEU A 7 -7.82 59.49 -4.82
CA LEU A 7 -7.83 60.44 -3.71
C LEU A 7 -9.26 60.91 -3.43
N ARG A 8 -9.56 61.17 -2.14
CA ARG A 8 -10.88 61.66 -1.72
C ARG A 8 -11.09 63.14 -2.02
N GLU A 9 -10.00 63.90 -2.13
CA GLU A 9 -9.97 65.33 -2.45
C GLU A 9 -9.07 65.55 -3.68
N GLU A 10 -9.31 66.63 -4.44
CA GLU A 10 -8.49 67.04 -5.59
C GLU A 10 -7.20 67.72 -5.12
N THR A 11 -6.34 66.98 -4.42
CA THR A 11 -5.04 67.45 -3.93
C THR A 11 -3.91 66.60 -4.49
N GLU A 12 -2.76 67.21 -4.79
CA GLU A 12 -1.56 66.47 -5.16
C GLU A 12 -0.93 65.77 -3.95
N LEU A 13 -0.34 64.59 -4.16
CA LEU A 13 0.41 63.87 -3.13
C LEU A 13 1.75 64.55 -2.87
N SER A 14 2.09 64.78 -1.60
CA SER A 14 3.43 65.22 -1.21
C SER A 14 4.49 64.14 -1.52
N LEU A 15 5.77 64.54 -1.60
CA LEU A 15 6.87 63.62 -1.84
C LEU A 15 6.91 62.48 -0.80
N THR A 16 6.69 62.79 0.47
CA THR A 16 6.69 61.81 1.56
C THR A 16 5.56 60.78 1.41
N GLU A 17 4.37 61.22 0.99
CA GLU A 17 3.24 60.31 0.73
C GLU A 17 3.50 59.41 -0.48
N GLN A 18 4.12 59.94 -1.54
CA GLN A 18 4.54 59.15 -2.70
C GLN A 18 5.57 58.08 -2.32
N GLU A 19 6.55 58.42 -1.48
CA GLU A 19 7.54 57.47 -0.96
C GLU A 19 6.88 56.37 -0.10
N ALA A 20 5.97 56.75 0.81
CA ALA A 20 5.23 55.80 1.64
C ALA A 20 4.38 54.83 0.78
N ILE A 21 3.68 55.35 -0.23
CA ILE A 21 2.91 54.54 -1.19
C ILE A 21 3.84 53.59 -1.94
N SER A 22 5.00 54.06 -2.41
CA SER A 22 5.98 53.21 -3.11
C SER A 22 6.45 52.03 -2.25
N VAL A 23 6.73 52.26 -0.97
CA VAL A 23 7.10 51.20 -0.01
C VAL A 23 5.95 50.21 0.19
N LEU A 24 4.71 50.69 0.33
CA LEU A 24 3.53 49.83 0.44
C LEU A 24 3.30 48.99 -0.81
N VAL A 25 3.42 49.59 -2.00
CA VAL A 25 3.29 48.89 -3.29
C VAL A 25 4.35 47.79 -3.42
N ARG A 26 5.61 48.07 -3.05
CA ARG A 26 6.67 47.05 -3.04
C ARG A 26 6.35 45.92 -2.07
N SER A 27 5.87 46.26 -0.87
CA SER A 27 5.50 45.29 0.16
C SER A 27 4.34 44.39 -0.29
N ILE A 28 3.30 44.97 -0.90
CA ILE A 28 2.17 44.22 -1.49
C ILE A 28 2.65 43.33 -2.64
N SER A 29 3.52 43.85 -3.51
CA SER A 29 4.06 43.09 -4.65
C SER A 29 4.87 41.88 -4.18
N LEU A 30 5.68 42.04 -3.13
CA LEU A 30 6.42 40.95 -2.51
C LEU A 30 5.49 39.93 -1.86
N ALA A 31 4.47 40.38 -1.12
CA ALA A 31 3.47 39.50 -0.52
C ALA A 31 2.73 38.67 -1.57
N LEU A 32 2.30 39.28 -2.68
CA LEU A 32 1.67 38.59 -3.80
C LEU A 32 2.61 37.57 -4.47
N SER A 33 3.89 37.92 -4.62
CA SER A 33 4.91 37.01 -5.18
C SER A 33 5.13 35.80 -4.26
N ASN A 34 5.21 36.02 -2.95
CA ASN A 34 5.31 34.95 -1.96
C ASN A 34 4.08 34.03 -1.97
N LEU A 35 2.88 34.59 -2.09
CA LEU A 35 1.65 33.80 -2.20
C LEU A 35 1.63 32.92 -3.45
N ASN A 36 2.13 33.41 -4.59
CA ASN A 36 2.27 32.59 -5.80
C ASN A 36 3.30 31.48 -5.61
N LEU A 37 4.45 31.79 -5.00
CA LEU A 37 5.48 30.79 -4.72
C LEU A 37 4.97 29.66 -3.82
N ILE A 38 4.19 29.99 -2.79
CA ILE A 38 3.55 29.00 -1.90
C ILE A 38 2.57 28.11 -2.69
N LYS A 39 1.75 28.71 -3.57
CA LYS A 39 0.83 27.95 -4.42
C LYS A 39 1.54 27.02 -5.40
N ASP A 40 2.64 27.48 -5.99
CA ASP A 40 3.41 26.67 -6.93
C ASP A 40 4.16 25.55 -6.22
N LEU A 41 4.65 25.80 -4.99
CA LEU A 41 5.22 24.77 -4.12
C LEU A 41 4.18 23.70 -3.76
N ASP A 42 2.97 24.09 -3.36
CA ASP A 42 1.88 23.15 -3.03
C ASP A 42 1.51 22.25 -4.21
N LYS A 43 1.41 22.84 -5.41
CA LYS A 43 1.19 22.07 -6.66
C LYS A 43 2.34 21.11 -6.95
N ALA A 44 3.59 21.57 -6.81
CA ALA A 44 4.76 20.75 -7.05
C ALA A 44 4.84 19.57 -6.08
N LEU A 45 4.57 19.80 -4.80
CA LEU A 45 4.51 18.76 -3.77
C LEU A 45 3.38 17.77 -4.05
N THR A 46 2.19 18.24 -4.41
CA THR A 46 1.07 17.37 -4.79
C THR A 46 1.40 16.50 -5.99
N SER A 47 2.01 17.08 -7.03
CA SER A 47 2.45 16.33 -8.21
C SER A 47 3.52 15.29 -7.86
N LEU A 48 4.49 15.66 -7.01
CA LEU A 48 5.55 14.76 -6.58
C LEU A 48 5.00 13.56 -5.79
N LYS A 49 4.12 13.83 -4.81
CA LYS A 49 3.40 12.80 -4.03
C LYS A 49 2.66 11.82 -4.95
N LYS A 50 1.97 12.34 -5.96
CA LYS A 50 1.25 11.54 -6.97
C LYS A 50 2.18 10.66 -7.80
N THR A 51 3.22 11.26 -8.40
CA THR A 51 4.19 10.51 -9.23
C THR A 51 4.90 9.42 -8.45
N TYR A 52 5.25 9.67 -7.18
CA TYR A 52 5.86 8.68 -6.32
C TYR A 52 4.90 7.50 -6.04
N THR A 53 3.64 7.80 -5.73
CA THR A 53 2.57 6.80 -5.53
C THR A 53 2.40 5.92 -6.77
N GLU A 54 2.35 6.53 -7.96
CA GLU A 54 2.22 5.82 -9.24
C GLU A 54 3.45 4.96 -9.53
N THR A 55 4.65 5.45 -9.22
CA THR A 55 5.90 4.72 -9.42
C THR A 55 5.95 3.44 -8.59
N ILE A 56 5.59 3.49 -7.30
CA ILE A 56 5.56 2.31 -6.44
C ILE A 56 4.55 1.27 -6.95
N LYS A 57 3.36 1.71 -7.36
CA LYS A 57 2.33 0.82 -7.93
C LYS A 57 2.83 0.13 -9.20
N ILE A 58 3.49 0.87 -10.10
CA ILE A 58 4.07 0.32 -11.34
C ILE A 58 5.16 -0.71 -11.03
N LEU A 59 6.00 -0.47 -10.01
CA LEU A 59 7.02 -1.43 -9.59
C LEU A 59 6.40 -2.74 -9.10
N ALA A 60 5.37 -2.67 -8.26
CA ALA A 60 4.62 -3.84 -7.80
C ALA A 60 3.97 -4.60 -8.99
N GLU A 61 3.30 -3.89 -9.89
CA GLU A 61 2.69 -4.48 -11.09
C GLU A 61 3.72 -5.13 -12.03
N THR A 62 4.92 -4.57 -12.11
CA THR A 62 5.99 -5.11 -12.94
C THR A 62 6.53 -6.42 -12.37
N LEU A 63 6.61 -6.53 -11.05
CA LEU A 63 6.97 -7.76 -10.39
C LEU A 63 5.92 -8.85 -10.57
N ASP A 64 4.62 -8.53 -10.38
CA ASP A 64 3.50 -9.46 -10.65
C ASP A 64 3.60 -10.03 -12.08
N LYS A 65 3.91 -9.17 -13.07
CA LYS A 65 4.06 -9.58 -14.48
C LYS A 65 5.26 -10.49 -14.71
N ARG A 66 6.37 -10.28 -13.99
CA ARG A 66 7.57 -11.12 -14.12
C ARG A 66 7.26 -12.57 -13.72
N GLU A 67 6.42 -12.77 -12.71
CA GLU A 67 6.12 -14.09 -12.12
C GLU A 67 4.99 -14.86 -12.81
N HIS A 68 4.41 -14.32 -13.88
CA HIS A 68 3.16 -14.82 -14.46
C HIS A 68 2.01 -14.89 -13.45
N GLU A 69 2.09 -14.13 -12.36
CA GLU A 69 0.96 -13.94 -11.46
C GLU A 69 -0.14 -13.19 -12.21
N THR A 70 -1.39 -13.45 -11.81
CA THR A 70 -2.53 -12.79 -12.45
C THR A 70 -2.42 -11.28 -12.32
N ARG A 71 -2.81 -10.56 -13.37
CA ARG A 71 -2.83 -9.09 -13.37
C ARG A 71 -3.52 -8.57 -12.11
N ASN A 72 -2.87 -7.65 -11.40
CA ASN A 72 -3.36 -6.99 -10.18
C ASN A 72 -3.46 -7.88 -8.94
N HIS A 73 -2.77 -9.02 -8.86
CA HIS A 73 -2.76 -9.87 -7.66
C HIS A 73 -2.36 -9.08 -6.41
N SER A 74 -1.20 -8.43 -6.42
CA SER A 74 -0.72 -7.67 -5.27
C SER A 74 -1.71 -6.58 -4.83
N GLN A 75 -2.40 -5.96 -5.79
CA GLN A 75 -3.45 -4.97 -5.49
C GLN A 75 -4.71 -5.59 -4.88
N ARG A 76 -5.20 -6.72 -5.42
CA ARG A 76 -6.38 -7.42 -4.87
C ARG A 76 -6.12 -7.89 -3.45
N VAL A 77 -4.96 -8.49 -3.19
CA VAL A 77 -4.59 -8.96 -1.85
C VAL A 77 -4.49 -7.80 -0.88
N ALA A 78 -3.84 -6.70 -1.25
CA ALA A 78 -3.76 -5.50 -0.41
C ALA A 78 -5.14 -4.94 -0.05
N LEU A 79 -6.05 -4.85 -1.03
CA LEU A 79 -7.42 -4.38 -0.81
C LEU A 79 -8.23 -5.32 0.08
N LEU A 80 -8.10 -6.62 -0.12
CA LEU A 80 -8.76 -7.63 0.71
C LEU A 80 -8.22 -7.60 2.15
N ALA A 81 -6.90 -7.46 2.32
CA ALA A 81 -6.27 -7.32 3.63
C ALA A 81 -6.80 -6.08 4.36
N VAL A 82 -6.89 -4.92 3.69
CA VAL A 82 -7.52 -3.71 4.25
C VAL A 82 -8.96 -4.00 4.67
N ARG A 83 -9.76 -4.67 3.83
CA ARG A 83 -11.16 -4.96 4.14
C ARG A 83 -11.29 -5.85 5.39
N ILE A 84 -10.42 -6.85 5.54
CA ILE A 84 -10.35 -7.67 6.76
C ILE A 84 -9.90 -6.82 7.95
N GLY A 85 -8.93 -5.93 7.77
CA GLY A 85 -8.47 -5.01 8.81
C GLY A 85 -9.58 -4.06 9.31
N MET A 86 -10.46 -3.62 8.40
CA MET A 86 -11.64 -2.83 8.77
C MET A 86 -12.62 -3.61 9.65
N GLU A 87 -12.85 -4.91 9.40
CA GLU A 87 -13.67 -5.77 10.29
C GLU A 87 -13.05 -5.94 11.69
N LEU A 88 -11.73 -5.81 11.78
CA LEU A 88 -10.98 -5.87 13.03
C LEU A 88 -10.84 -4.49 13.71
N ASN A 89 -11.42 -3.44 13.15
CA ASN A 89 -11.35 -2.06 13.65
C ASN A 89 -9.93 -1.50 13.74
N LEU A 90 -9.05 -1.84 12.79
CA LEU A 90 -7.73 -1.22 12.69
C LEU A 90 -7.86 0.30 12.49
N HIS A 91 -6.93 1.06 13.07
CA HIS A 91 -6.86 2.49 12.87
C HIS A 91 -6.47 2.84 11.42
N GLN A 92 -6.84 4.03 10.96
CA GLN A 92 -6.56 4.47 9.59
C GLN A 92 -5.09 4.31 9.19
N ASN A 93 -4.15 4.68 10.06
CA ASN A 93 -2.72 4.52 9.78
C ASN A 93 -2.32 3.05 9.59
N GLU A 94 -2.86 2.13 10.39
CA GLU A 94 -2.56 0.70 10.25
C GLU A 94 -3.18 0.11 8.97
N LEU A 95 -4.32 0.63 8.52
CA LEU A 95 -4.91 0.25 7.22
C LEU A 95 -4.04 0.73 6.04
N VAL A 96 -3.49 1.94 6.12
CA VAL A 96 -2.55 2.46 5.11
C VAL A 96 -1.26 1.63 5.08
N GLU A 97 -0.70 1.34 6.25
CA GLU A 97 0.49 0.49 6.39
C GLU A 97 0.23 -0.93 5.87
N LEU A 98 -0.94 -1.52 6.15
CA LEU A 98 -1.35 -2.83 5.64
C LEU A 98 -1.50 -2.84 4.12
N TYR A 99 -2.10 -1.80 3.54
CA TYR A 99 -2.24 -1.66 2.10
C TYR A 99 -0.87 -1.63 1.40
N TRP A 100 0.02 -0.75 1.85
CA TRP A 100 1.33 -0.59 1.23
C TRP A 100 2.28 -1.76 1.52
N GLY A 101 2.23 -2.33 2.73
CA GLY A 101 2.94 -3.56 3.06
C GLY A 101 2.47 -4.74 2.21
N GLY A 102 1.16 -4.84 1.97
CA GLY A 102 0.59 -5.86 1.10
C GLY A 102 0.93 -5.68 -0.37
N LEU A 103 0.94 -4.44 -0.88
CA LEU A 103 1.33 -4.16 -2.26
C LEU A 103 2.81 -4.51 -2.54
N LEU A 104 3.66 -4.41 -1.51
CA LEU A 104 5.10 -4.65 -1.60
C LEU A 104 5.54 -5.99 -0.98
N HIS A 105 4.62 -6.86 -0.58
CA HIS A 105 4.92 -8.08 0.17
C HIS A 105 6.01 -8.93 -0.50
N ASP A 106 5.97 -9.00 -1.83
CA ASP A 106 6.86 -9.81 -2.64
C ASP A 106 8.04 -9.06 -3.25
N ILE A 107 8.25 -7.77 -2.94
CA ILE A 107 9.27 -6.93 -3.61
C ILE A 107 10.68 -7.54 -3.61
N GLY A 108 11.01 -8.35 -2.60
CA GLY A 108 12.28 -9.06 -2.49
C GLY A 108 12.51 -10.15 -3.54
N LYS A 109 11.48 -10.59 -4.26
CA LYS A 109 11.60 -11.53 -5.38
C LYS A 109 12.41 -10.96 -6.55
N ILE A 110 12.64 -9.64 -6.57
CA ILE A 110 13.62 -9.02 -7.48
C ILE A 110 15.03 -9.63 -7.35
N ALA A 111 15.39 -10.09 -6.15
CA ALA A 111 16.69 -10.69 -5.87
C ALA A 111 16.72 -12.22 -6.06
N ILE A 112 15.61 -12.84 -6.49
CA ILE A 112 15.54 -14.27 -6.77
C ILE A 112 15.92 -14.52 -8.23
N PRO A 113 16.85 -15.48 -8.51
CA PRO A 113 17.23 -15.82 -9.88
C PRO A 113 16.06 -16.36 -10.70
N ASP A 114 15.98 -15.98 -11.98
CA ASP A 114 14.90 -16.42 -12.90
C ASP A 114 14.79 -17.94 -12.99
N ALA A 115 15.91 -18.66 -12.96
CA ALA A 115 15.93 -20.13 -13.00
C ALA A 115 15.22 -20.79 -11.80
N ILE A 116 15.03 -20.06 -10.70
CA ILE A 116 14.26 -20.49 -9.53
C ILE A 116 12.87 -19.88 -9.56
N LEU A 117 12.76 -18.58 -9.85
CA LEU A 117 11.49 -17.84 -9.83
C LEU A 117 10.49 -18.34 -10.88
N LEU A 118 10.96 -18.61 -12.10
CA LEU A 118 10.14 -18.97 -13.26
C LEU A 118 10.08 -20.48 -13.50
N LYS A 119 10.58 -21.29 -12.56
CA LYS A 119 10.65 -22.73 -12.70
C LYS A 119 9.26 -23.35 -12.67
N THR A 120 8.97 -24.22 -13.63
CA THR A 120 7.65 -24.85 -13.78
C THR A 120 7.53 -26.17 -13.00
N GLU A 121 8.66 -26.83 -12.74
CA GLU A 121 8.76 -28.02 -11.92
C GLU A 121 8.84 -27.68 -10.43
N LYS A 122 8.64 -28.68 -9.57
CA LYS A 122 8.82 -28.53 -8.12
C LYS A 122 10.24 -28.06 -7.81
N LEU A 123 10.35 -27.01 -7.01
CA LEU A 123 11.63 -26.56 -6.46
C LEU A 123 12.23 -27.65 -5.56
N THR A 124 13.53 -27.87 -5.70
CA THR A 124 14.33 -28.70 -4.80
C THR A 124 14.43 -28.04 -3.41
N PRO A 125 14.81 -28.78 -2.36
CA PRO A 125 15.01 -28.18 -1.03
C PRO A 125 15.99 -26.99 -1.01
N THR A 126 17.05 -27.05 -1.82
CA THR A 126 18.03 -25.97 -1.94
C THR A 126 17.46 -24.75 -2.65
N GLU A 127 16.68 -24.94 -3.71
CA GLU A 127 15.98 -23.85 -4.41
C GLU A 127 14.92 -23.21 -3.52
N TRP A 128 14.17 -24.01 -2.74
CA TRP A 128 13.24 -23.51 -1.72
C TRP A 128 13.94 -22.63 -0.69
N ARG A 129 15.14 -23.02 -0.23
CA ARG A 129 15.93 -22.20 0.69
C ARG A 129 16.27 -20.84 0.08
N ILE A 130 16.51 -20.75 -1.22
CA ILE A 130 16.76 -19.48 -1.91
C ILE A 130 15.46 -18.69 -2.07
N MET A 131 14.39 -19.34 -2.53
CA MET A 131 13.06 -18.71 -2.71
C MET A 131 12.56 -18.05 -1.43
N ARG A 132 12.68 -18.72 -0.28
CA ARG A 132 12.24 -18.19 1.02
C ARG A 132 12.95 -16.90 1.42
N ARG A 133 14.13 -16.60 0.88
CA ARG A 133 14.89 -15.38 1.21
C ARG A 133 14.26 -14.12 0.63
N HIS A 134 13.25 -14.21 -0.24
CA HIS A 134 12.57 -13.00 -0.74
C HIS A 134 11.97 -12.16 0.40
N VAL A 135 11.55 -12.77 1.52
CA VAL A 135 11.05 -12.00 2.68
C VAL A 135 12.18 -11.20 3.36
N GLU A 136 13.39 -11.77 3.42
CA GLU A 136 14.59 -11.09 3.95
C GLU A 136 15.01 -9.96 3.02
N TYR A 137 15.14 -10.24 1.72
CA TYR A 137 15.50 -9.24 0.72
C TYR A 137 14.45 -8.13 0.63
N GLY A 138 13.17 -8.49 0.70
CA GLY A 138 12.06 -7.55 0.69
C GLY A 138 12.14 -6.62 1.88
N TYR A 139 12.31 -7.18 3.09
CA TYR A 139 12.51 -6.38 4.31
C TYR A 139 13.71 -5.44 4.20
N GLU A 140 14.85 -5.92 3.69
CA GLU A 140 16.05 -5.10 3.51
C GLU A 140 15.85 -3.94 2.53
N ILE A 141 15.04 -4.12 1.47
CA ILE A 141 14.65 -3.06 0.54
C ILE A 141 13.76 -2.03 1.23
N VAL A 142 12.79 -2.49 2.03
CA VAL A 142 11.72 -1.61 2.54
C VAL A 142 11.98 -1.02 3.93
N LYS A 143 12.94 -1.52 4.70
CA LYS A 143 13.16 -1.13 6.11
C LYS A 143 13.45 0.35 6.33
N HIS A 144 13.91 1.06 5.31
CA HIS A 144 14.21 2.49 5.36
C HIS A 144 13.07 3.38 4.85
N LEU A 145 11.97 2.78 4.37
CA LEU A 145 10.79 3.51 3.92
C LEU A 145 9.92 3.86 5.12
N GLU A 146 10.05 5.08 5.62
CA GLU A 146 9.35 5.53 6.84
C GLU A 146 7.82 5.40 6.71
N PHE A 147 7.27 5.68 5.52
CA PHE A 147 5.83 5.60 5.25
C PHE A 147 5.25 4.18 5.44
N LEU A 148 6.09 3.14 5.41
CA LEU A 148 5.60 1.78 5.58
C LEU A 148 5.29 1.43 7.03
N GLY A 149 5.79 2.18 8.03
CA GLY A 149 5.42 1.94 9.43
C GLY A 149 5.50 0.45 9.80
N LYS A 150 4.42 -0.15 10.31
CA LYS A 150 4.34 -1.60 10.58
C LYS A 150 4.11 -2.45 9.33
N GLY A 151 3.74 -1.88 8.19
CA GLY A 151 3.59 -2.56 6.89
C GLY A 151 4.85 -3.32 6.45
N ARG A 152 6.04 -2.92 6.90
CA ARG A 152 7.29 -3.69 6.70
C ARG A 152 7.22 -5.12 7.29
N GLU A 153 6.39 -5.32 8.33
CA GLU A 153 6.18 -6.61 8.97
C GLU A 153 5.39 -7.56 8.06
N VAL A 154 4.51 -7.02 7.20
CA VAL A 154 3.82 -7.81 6.16
C VAL A 154 4.88 -8.39 5.20
N VAL A 155 5.77 -7.56 4.68
CA VAL A 155 6.83 -7.99 3.76
C VAL A 155 7.70 -9.08 4.38
N ARG A 156 8.06 -8.94 5.65
CA ARG A 156 8.95 -9.89 6.33
C ARG A 156 8.28 -11.18 6.77
N TYR A 157 7.02 -11.14 7.20
CA TYR A 157 6.39 -12.24 7.95
C TYR A 157 5.11 -12.78 7.31
N HIS A 158 4.74 -12.40 6.09
CA HIS A 158 3.52 -12.89 5.43
C HIS A 158 3.48 -14.41 5.18
N HIS A 159 4.63 -15.09 5.30
CA HIS A 159 4.73 -16.55 5.23
C HIS A 159 4.89 -17.25 6.59
N GLU A 160 4.80 -16.51 7.69
CA GLU A 160 4.66 -17.11 9.00
C GLU A 160 3.30 -17.80 9.13
N ARG A 161 3.27 -18.89 9.89
CA ARG A 161 2.07 -19.71 10.08
C ARG A 161 1.72 -19.72 11.55
N TRP A 162 0.42 -19.67 11.86
CA TRP A 162 -0.07 -19.61 13.24
C TRP A 162 0.50 -20.72 14.14
N ASP A 163 0.74 -21.91 13.60
CA ASP A 163 1.32 -23.09 14.26
C ASP A 163 2.84 -23.04 14.49
N GLY A 164 3.54 -22.03 13.95
CA GLY A 164 5.00 -21.88 14.06
C GLY A 164 5.80 -22.66 13.00
N THR A 165 5.14 -23.26 12.00
CA THR A 165 5.80 -24.02 10.92
C THR A 165 6.12 -23.16 9.68
N GLY A 166 5.89 -21.85 9.78
CA GLY A 166 6.17 -20.86 8.73
C GLY A 166 7.64 -20.45 8.64
N TYR A 167 7.89 -19.36 7.92
CA TYR A 167 9.22 -18.75 7.77
C TYR A 167 9.07 -17.23 7.66
N PRO A 168 10.12 -16.43 7.94
CA PRO A 168 11.54 -16.80 8.12
C PRO A 168 11.93 -17.31 9.52
N GLU A 169 11.20 -16.95 10.56
CA GLU A 169 11.61 -17.14 11.97
C GLU A 169 10.82 -18.22 12.70
N GLY A 170 9.72 -18.72 12.11
CA GLY A 170 8.87 -19.74 12.74
C GLY A 170 8.07 -19.16 13.90
N LEU A 171 7.65 -17.90 13.76
CA LEU A 171 6.84 -17.20 14.75
C LEU A 171 5.50 -17.92 14.92
N LYS A 172 5.03 -18.00 16.17
CA LYS A 172 3.83 -18.75 16.54
C LYS A 172 2.81 -17.87 17.23
N ASP A 173 1.52 -18.14 16.98
CA ASP A 173 0.38 -17.48 17.59
C ASP A 173 0.49 -15.93 17.52
N GLY A 174 0.31 -15.25 18.66
CA GLY A 174 0.35 -13.78 18.76
C GLY A 174 1.73 -13.16 18.55
N ASN A 175 2.80 -13.94 18.42
CA ASN A 175 4.13 -13.41 18.10
C ASN A 175 4.24 -12.98 16.64
N ILE A 176 3.36 -13.48 15.76
CA ILE A 176 3.27 -13.03 14.38
C ILE A 176 2.60 -11.65 14.39
N PRO A 177 3.20 -10.62 13.76
CA PRO A 177 2.57 -9.30 13.69
C PRO A 177 1.17 -9.35 13.07
N LEU A 178 0.25 -8.57 13.63
CA LEU A 178 -1.17 -8.62 13.23
C LEU A 178 -1.36 -8.34 11.74
N LEU A 179 -0.63 -7.37 11.18
CA LEU A 179 -0.74 -7.03 9.76
C LEU A 179 -0.34 -8.21 8.86
N ALA A 180 0.70 -8.96 9.23
CA ALA A 180 1.13 -10.16 8.49
C ALA A 180 0.09 -11.29 8.60
N ARG A 181 -0.53 -11.48 9.78
CA ARG A 181 -1.63 -12.47 9.96
C ARG A 181 -2.84 -12.15 9.10
N ILE A 182 -3.23 -10.87 9.02
CA ILE A 182 -4.32 -10.40 8.16
C ILE A 182 -3.98 -10.66 6.69
N PHE A 183 -2.78 -10.27 6.28
CA PHE A 183 -2.33 -10.41 4.91
C PHE A 183 -2.28 -11.88 4.47
N ALA A 184 -1.77 -12.80 5.31
CA ALA A 184 -1.67 -14.22 4.98
C ALA A 184 -3.03 -14.85 4.63
N VAL A 185 -4.11 -14.43 5.29
CA VAL A 185 -5.48 -14.89 4.96
C VAL A 185 -5.93 -14.32 3.62
N ALA A 186 -5.69 -13.02 3.38
CA ALA A 186 -6.04 -12.37 2.12
C ALA A 186 -5.31 -13.00 0.92
N ASP A 187 -4.00 -13.26 1.06
CA ASP A 187 -3.17 -13.84 0.01
C ASP A 187 -3.62 -15.27 -0.31
N ALA A 188 -3.80 -16.10 0.72
CA ALA A 188 -4.27 -17.47 0.52
C ALA A 188 -5.66 -17.53 -0.16
N TYR A 189 -6.56 -16.62 0.20
CA TYR A 189 -7.86 -16.55 -0.45
C TYR A 189 -7.74 -16.18 -1.93
N ASP A 190 -7.05 -15.09 -2.26
CA ASP A 190 -6.88 -14.65 -3.66
C ASP A 190 -6.17 -15.72 -4.51
N ALA A 191 -5.16 -16.37 -3.94
CA ALA A 191 -4.43 -17.47 -4.55
C ALA A 191 -5.31 -18.69 -4.86
N MET A 192 -6.34 -18.95 -4.06
CA MET A 192 -7.28 -20.06 -4.29
C MET A 192 -8.32 -19.74 -5.35
N ILE A 193 -8.81 -18.51 -5.41
CA ILE A 193 -9.91 -18.11 -6.31
C ILE A 193 -9.45 -17.53 -7.65
N SER A 194 -8.14 -17.33 -7.83
CA SER A 194 -7.53 -16.83 -9.06
C SER A 194 -6.96 -17.97 -9.92
N ASP A 195 -7.11 -17.87 -11.23
CA ASP A 195 -6.49 -18.83 -12.15
C ASP A 195 -4.98 -18.62 -12.19
N ARG A 196 -4.19 -19.68 -11.98
CA ARG A 196 -2.73 -19.64 -12.14
C ARG A 196 -2.31 -20.56 -13.30
N PRO A 197 -1.15 -20.33 -13.95
CA PRO A 197 -0.71 -21.11 -15.11
C PRO A 197 -0.80 -22.63 -14.97
N TYR A 198 -0.71 -23.17 -13.74
CA TYR A 198 -0.76 -24.60 -13.44
C TYR A 198 -1.91 -25.03 -12.52
N LYS A 199 -2.81 -24.10 -12.14
CA LYS A 199 -3.87 -24.38 -11.17
C LYS A 199 -5.11 -23.56 -11.48
N LYS A 200 -6.21 -24.26 -11.79
CA LYS A 200 -7.51 -23.64 -12.00
C LYS A 200 -8.03 -23.03 -10.69
N ALA A 201 -8.69 -21.88 -10.79
CA ALA A 201 -9.39 -21.25 -9.67
C ALA A 201 -10.38 -22.24 -9.02
N ARG A 202 -10.41 -22.23 -7.68
CA ARG A 202 -11.44 -22.87 -6.87
C ARG A 202 -12.67 -21.96 -6.76
N SER A 203 -13.80 -22.55 -6.40
CA SER A 203 -14.99 -21.78 -6.03
C SER A 203 -14.76 -21.00 -4.72
N HIS A 204 -15.55 -19.94 -4.53
CA HIS A 204 -15.59 -19.20 -3.27
C HIS A 204 -15.85 -20.13 -2.07
N GLU A 205 -16.79 -21.05 -2.23
CA GLU A 205 -17.21 -21.99 -1.19
C GLU A 205 -16.06 -22.93 -0.79
N GLU A 206 -15.32 -23.47 -1.76
CA GLU A 206 -14.13 -24.30 -1.52
C GLU A 206 -13.00 -23.51 -0.84
N ALA A 207 -12.77 -22.25 -1.26
CA ALA A 207 -11.75 -21.39 -0.65
C ALA A 207 -12.09 -21.08 0.82
N VAL A 208 -13.36 -20.77 1.11
CA VAL A 208 -13.85 -20.52 2.47
C VAL A 208 -13.69 -21.76 3.36
N GLU A 209 -14.01 -22.95 2.84
CA GLU A 209 -13.87 -24.20 3.60
C GLU A 209 -12.41 -24.52 3.91
N GLU A 210 -11.50 -24.32 2.95
CA GLU A 210 -10.06 -24.48 3.16
C GLU A 210 -9.53 -23.50 4.24
N LEU A 211 -9.96 -22.22 4.19
CA LEU A 211 -9.58 -21.24 5.20
C LEU A 211 -10.04 -21.65 6.59
N LYS A 212 -11.29 -22.11 6.74
CA LYS A 212 -11.83 -22.60 8.02
C LYS A 212 -11.06 -23.82 8.53
N LYS A 213 -10.78 -24.79 7.65
CA LYS A 213 -10.04 -26.02 8.00
C LYS A 213 -8.64 -25.73 8.53
N ASN A 214 -7.99 -24.68 8.02
CA ASN A 214 -6.64 -24.29 8.43
C ASN A 214 -6.62 -23.17 9.50
N SER A 215 -7.76 -22.87 10.10
CA SER A 215 -7.87 -21.97 11.25
C SER A 215 -7.20 -22.59 12.48
N GLY A 216 -6.33 -21.83 13.16
CA GLY A 216 -5.56 -22.29 14.32
C GLY A 216 -4.34 -23.14 13.97
N THR A 217 -4.08 -23.38 12.68
CA THR A 217 -2.85 -24.03 12.20
C THR A 217 -2.08 -23.11 11.26
N GLN A 218 -2.62 -22.83 10.08
CA GLN A 218 -2.00 -21.86 9.17
C GLN A 218 -2.37 -20.43 9.54
N PHE A 219 -3.65 -20.22 9.85
CA PHE A 219 -4.22 -18.89 9.96
C PHE A 219 -4.67 -18.59 11.38
N ASP A 220 -4.58 -17.32 11.77
CA ASP A 220 -5.15 -16.81 13.01
C ASP A 220 -6.67 -16.97 13.02
N PRO A 221 -7.26 -17.69 13.99
CA PRO A 221 -8.72 -17.84 14.10
C PRO A 221 -9.49 -16.52 14.17
N MET A 222 -8.92 -15.49 14.80
CA MET A 222 -9.54 -14.16 14.89
C MET A 222 -9.67 -13.52 13.50
N VAL A 223 -8.62 -13.63 12.68
CA VAL A 223 -8.60 -13.09 11.32
C VAL A 223 -9.56 -13.86 10.42
N ILE A 224 -9.62 -15.19 10.54
CA ILE A 224 -10.60 -16.02 9.82
C ILE A 224 -12.02 -15.58 10.16
N ASN A 225 -12.33 -15.40 11.44
CA ASN A 225 -13.66 -14.93 11.87
C ASN A 225 -14.01 -13.55 11.32
N ALA A 226 -13.03 -12.64 11.20
CA ALA A 226 -13.23 -11.34 10.56
C ALA A 226 -13.48 -11.48 9.05
N PHE A 227 -12.67 -12.28 8.35
CA PHE A 227 -12.84 -12.56 6.92
C PHE A 227 -14.24 -13.12 6.61
N LEU A 228 -14.74 -14.05 7.42
CA LEU A 228 -16.04 -14.69 7.23
C LEU A 228 -17.24 -13.74 7.40
N LYS A 229 -17.05 -12.54 7.96
CA LYS A 229 -18.10 -11.50 8.03
C LYS A 229 -18.25 -10.71 6.73
N ILE A 230 -17.24 -10.75 5.86
CA ILE A 230 -17.26 -10.03 4.58
C ILE A 230 -18.19 -10.78 3.62
N SER A 231 -19.14 -10.07 3.01
CA SER A 231 -20.09 -10.71 2.11
C SER A 231 -19.41 -11.18 0.81
N LYS A 232 -19.91 -12.29 0.22
CA LYS A 232 -19.46 -12.77 -1.10
C LYS A 232 -19.51 -11.66 -2.16
N ARG A 233 -20.52 -10.79 -2.10
CA ARG A 233 -20.66 -9.65 -3.01
C ARG A 233 -19.48 -8.68 -2.89
N GLU A 234 -19.10 -8.29 -1.67
CA GLU A 234 -17.95 -7.40 -1.46
C GLU A 234 -16.64 -8.05 -1.94
N LEU A 235 -16.46 -9.35 -1.70
CA LEU A 235 -15.28 -10.08 -2.19
C LEU A 235 -15.20 -10.07 -3.73
N GLU A 236 -16.32 -10.24 -4.43
CA GLU A 236 -16.38 -10.14 -5.89
C GLU A 236 -16.18 -8.70 -6.40
N GLU A 237 -16.67 -7.68 -5.69
CA GLU A 237 -16.42 -6.28 -6.01
C GLU A 237 -14.92 -5.94 -5.91
N ILE A 238 -14.24 -6.38 -4.84
CA ILE A 238 -12.78 -6.22 -4.69
C ILE A 238 -12.05 -6.94 -5.83
N ARG A 239 -12.47 -8.17 -6.14
CA ARG A 239 -11.83 -8.98 -7.17
C ARG A 239 -11.92 -8.37 -8.57
N THR A 240 -13.12 -7.92 -8.95
CA THR A 240 -13.42 -7.52 -10.33
C THR A 240 -13.23 -6.04 -10.59
N LYS A 241 -13.46 -5.19 -9.58
CA LYS A 241 -13.42 -3.73 -9.71
C LYS A 241 -12.27 -3.08 -8.96
N LEU A 242 -11.60 -3.81 -8.06
CA LEU A 242 -10.57 -3.26 -7.17
C LEU A 242 -11.13 -2.14 -6.27
N GLU A 243 -12.38 -2.32 -5.83
CA GLU A 243 -13.10 -1.36 -4.99
C GLU A 243 -13.42 -1.94 -3.61
N VAL A 244 -13.18 -1.14 -2.57
CA VAL A 244 -13.61 -1.43 -1.20
C VAL A 244 -14.54 -0.31 -0.76
N LYS A 245 -15.75 -0.67 -0.28
CA LYS A 245 -16.72 0.32 0.20
C LYS A 245 -16.22 0.99 1.49
N ASN A 246 -16.39 2.31 1.58
CA ASN A 246 -15.93 3.12 2.73
C ASN A 246 -14.42 3.00 3.00
N MET A 247 -13.63 2.69 1.97
CA MET A 247 -12.19 2.61 2.10
C MET A 247 -11.62 4.00 2.42
N PRO A 248 -10.76 4.12 3.45
CA PRO A 248 -10.06 5.38 3.69
C PRO A 248 -9.09 5.67 2.54
N GLU A 249 -8.74 6.94 2.37
CA GLU A 249 -7.74 7.31 1.38
C GLU A 249 -6.39 6.67 1.73
N MET A 250 -5.86 5.83 0.83
CA MET A 250 -4.56 5.19 0.98
C MET A 250 -3.42 6.12 0.56
N LYS A 251 -3.40 7.31 1.15
CA LYS A 251 -2.35 8.31 0.91
C LYS A 251 -1.04 7.84 1.54
N LEU A 252 0.03 7.89 0.75
CA LEU A 252 1.40 7.70 1.24
C LEU A 252 1.88 8.87 2.11
N PHE A 253 1.28 10.03 1.89
CA PHE A 253 1.74 11.29 2.43
C PHE A 253 0.54 12.14 2.82
N ASP A 254 0.43 12.45 4.10
CA ASP A 254 -0.44 13.52 4.59
C ASP A 254 0.16 14.90 4.27
#